data_AF-A0A0N9ZGT4-F1
#
_entry.id   AF-A0A0N9ZGT4-F1
#
_cell.length_a   1.000
_cell.length_b   1.000
_cell.length_c   1.000
_cell.angle_alpha   90.00
_cell.angle_beta   90.00
_cell.angle_gamma   90.00
#
_symmetry.space_group_name_H-M   'P 1'
#
loop_
_entity.id
_entity.type
_entity.pdbx_description
1 polymer ?
#
loop_
_entity_poly.entity_id
_entity_poly.type
_entity_poly.pdbx_seq_one_letter_code
_entity_poly.pdbx_strand_id
1 'polypeptide(L)'
;MTVGFVMLVHTALDRAEQVARHWADQGCPVVVHVDKRVAAAAYQAFVESLSDLDNVLFSKRHSCDWGTWSLVAASQNASELMLDRFDDVQHVYLASGSCLPLRPVADLKAYLSARPTTNFIESVTTEDVPWTVGGLDSERFTLRFPFSWKKNRRLFDAYVRLQRRVGFRRKRPTNVVPHLGSQWWCLSRDTLSKILNDPERQVYDRYFKRVWIPDESYYQSLVRLYSTDVESRSLTLSKFDYQGKPHIFYDDHLQLLRRSDCFVARKIWPKADRIYDTFLNTSHNPMQGAEPNPGKIDRIFSKAVDRRVNGREGLYMQSRMPHAGKERGKTCAQYSVFEGFSELFEDFDEWLSRAVGARVHGHLYAPEGAQFAGGQPVFAGALSNNPKLRDYDACGFLTSLIWNTRGERQCFSFGPRDNQEISWLIATDPNAQISAISGAWAMTLFRSNMEFATVRAEAARLQRIEAEHLEILRSRHVKARIRIWTMADFIESRTEILQTIIDEIGPKNLRRLTETPRLRDLTGFTQFLQDLKNKGMSPYLVGDFPTTSDANQPQRESKRPYLIK
;
A
#
# COMPACT_ATOMS: atom_id res chain seq x y z
N MET A 1 31.29 30.81 17.53
CA MET A 1 31.23 29.41 17.06
C MET A 1 29.94 29.24 16.27
N THR A 2 30.05 28.86 15.00
CA THR A 2 28.91 28.84 14.06
C THR A 2 28.87 27.53 13.27
N VAL A 3 27.80 27.34 12.48
CA VAL A 3 27.67 26.26 11.49
C VAL A 3 27.88 26.84 10.10
N GLY A 4 28.72 26.19 9.29
CA GLY A 4 28.94 26.54 7.89
C GLY A 4 28.12 25.64 6.97
N PHE A 5 27.54 26.18 5.91
CA PHE A 5 26.78 25.41 4.92
C PHE A 5 27.54 25.25 3.61
N VAL A 6 27.69 24.02 3.16
CA VAL A 6 28.11 23.72 1.78
C VAL A 6 26.86 23.40 0.97
N MET A 7 26.56 24.22 -0.04
CA MET A 7 25.36 24.07 -0.86
C MET A 7 25.70 23.63 -2.29
N LEU A 8 25.21 22.46 -2.71
CA LEU A 8 25.34 21.97 -4.09
C LEU A 8 24.11 22.35 -4.93
N VAL A 9 24.32 23.12 -6.01
CA VAL A 9 23.24 23.75 -6.81
C VAL A 9 23.42 23.45 -8.30
N HIS A 10 22.30 23.17 -8.99
CA HIS A 10 22.28 22.98 -10.45
C HIS A 10 20.99 23.47 -11.15
N THR A 11 19.96 23.85 -10.40
CA THR A 11 18.64 24.32 -10.90
C THR A 11 17.97 25.20 -9.84
N ALA A 12 16.92 25.92 -10.22
CA ALA A 12 16.09 26.74 -9.31
C ALA A 12 16.97 27.67 -8.44
N LEU A 13 17.80 28.46 -9.12
CA LEU A 13 18.81 29.30 -8.50
C LEU A 13 18.18 30.40 -7.63
N ASP A 14 16.99 30.86 -7.99
CA ASP A 14 16.14 31.76 -7.21
C ASP A 14 15.82 31.20 -5.81
N ARG A 15 15.52 29.91 -5.70
CA ARG A 15 15.28 29.27 -4.38
C ARG A 15 16.57 28.99 -3.63
N ALA A 16 17.63 28.63 -4.35
CA ALA A 16 18.95 28.48 -3.73
C ALA A 16 19.43 29.80 -3.13
N GLU A 17 19.18 30.93 -3.81
CA GLU A 17 19.47 32.28 -3.35
C GLU A 17 18.74 32.59 -2.04
N GLN A 18 17.41 32.41 -2.02
CA GLN A 18 16.59 32.65 -0.83
C GLN A 18 17.09 31.87 0.39
N VAL A 19 17.44 30.59 0.21
CA VAL A 19 17.93 29.73 1.30
C VAL A 19 19.34 30.13 1.72
N ALA A 20 20.24 30.42 0.78
CA ALA A 20 21.61 30.86 1.08
C ALA A 20 21.60 32.18 1.85
N ARG A 21 20.80 33.15 1.40
CA ARG A 21 20.60 34.44 2.07
C ARG A 21 20.04 34.26 3.48
N HIS A 22 19.02 33.43 3.66
CA HIS A 22 18.46 33.14 4.98
C HIS A 22 19.51 32.61 5.98
N TRP A 23 20.43 31.75 5.54
CA TRP A 23 21.53 31.29 6.41
C TRP A 23 22.59 32.37 6.63
N ALA A 24 22.98 33.08 5.58
CA ALA A 24 23.97 34.15 5.60
C ALA A 24 23.57 35.28 6.57
N ASP A 25 22.33 35.78 6.46
CA ASP A 25 21.77 36.86 7.29
C ASP A 25 21.68 36.48 8.77
N GLN A 26 21.62 35.16 9.06
CA GLN A 26 21.60 34.61 10.42
C GLN A 26 23.01 34.27 10.93
N GLY A 27 24.06 34.77 10.25
CA GLY A 27 25.46 34.62 10.65
C GLY A 27 25.99 33.20 10.47
N CYS A 28 25.55 32.48 9.43
CA CYS A 28 26.13 31.21 9.02
C CYS A 28 26.81 31.38 7.66
N PRO A 29 28.12 31.14 7.53
CA PRO A 29 28.79 31.21 6.24
C PRO A 29 28.27 30.14 5.28
N VAL A 30 28.19 30.48 4.00
CA VAL A 30 27.70 29.58 2.95
C VAL A 30 28.72 29.48 1.83
N VAL A 31 29.18 28.27 1.52
CA VAL A 31 29.97 27.99 0.32
C VAL A 31 29.12 27.27 -0.71
N VAL A 32 28.90 27.91 -1.85
CA VAL A 32 28.03 27.42 -2.91
C VAL A 32 28.87 26.80 -4.03
N HIS A 33 28.55 25.55 -4.37
CA HIS A 33 28.99 24.93 -5.61
C HIS A 33 27.88 25.01 -6.64
N VAL A 34 28.18 25.55 -7.82
CA VAL A 34 27.25 25.57 -8.96
C VAL A 34 27.75 24.63 -10.05
N ASP A 35 26.92 23.69 -10.48
CA ASP A 35 27.26 22.75 -11.55
C ASP A 35 27.78 23.51 -12.79
N LYS A 36 28.88 23.02 -13.38
CA LYS A 36 29.51 23.60 -14.58
C LYS A 36 28.56 23.62 -15.78
N ARG A 37 27.52 22.80 -15.80
CA ARG A 37 26.50 22.73 -16.85
C ARG A 37 25.44 23.82 -16.77
N VAL A 38 25.34 24.54 -15.65
CA VAL A 38 24.50 25.74 -15.57
C VAL A 38 25.05 26.77 -16.55
N ALA A 39 24.14 27.33 -17.38
CA ALA A 39 24.47 28.34 -18.38
C ALA A 39 25.19 29.53 -17.75
N ALA A 40 26.19 30.08 -18.46
CA ALA A 40 27.04 31.13 -17.92
C ALA A 40 26.25 32.36 -17.45
N ALA A 41 25.26 32.80 -18.23
CA ALA A 41 24.41 33.94 -17.86
C ALA A 41 23.63 33.70 -16.56
N ALA A 42 23.01 32.52 -16.41
CA ALA A 42 22.29 32.16 -15.19
C ALA A 42 23.22 32.02 -13.98
N TYR A 43 24.44 31.54 -14.18
CA TYR A 43 25.46 31.48 -13.13
C TYR A 43 25.89 32.88 -12.68
N GLN A 44 26.19 33.79 -13.63
CA GLN A 44 26.61 35.15 -13.27
C GLN A 44 25.51 35.91 -12.54
N ALA A 45 24.27 35.85 -13.02
CA ALA A 45 23.13 36.47 -12.34
C ALA A 45 22.95 35.96 -10.89
N PHE A 46 23.18 34.66 -10.66
CA PHE A 46 23.10 34.07 -9.32
C PHE A 46 24.29 34.44 -8.42
N VAL A 47 25.48 34.66 -8.98
CA VAL A 47 26.63 35.18 -8.22
C VAL A 47 26.39 36.64 -7.85
N GLU A 48 25.93 37.44 -8.81
CA GLU A 48 25.60 38.86 -8.61
C GLU A 48 24.50 39.03 -7.54
N SER A 49 23.47 38.18 -7.53
CA SER A 49 22.36 38.26 -6.56
C SER A 49 22.73 37.91 -5.12
N LEU A 50 23.93 37.39 -4.87
CA LEU A 50 24.47 37.10 -3.53
C LEU A 50 25.74 37.91 -3.23
N SER A 51 26.13 38.84 -4.11
CA SER A 51 27.39 39.59 -4.01
C SER A 51 27.40 40.63 -2.87
N ASP A 52 26.23 40.96 -2.33
CA ASP A 52 26.05 41.82 -1.16
C ASP A 52 26.36 41.11 0.17
N LEU A 53 26.58 39.79 0.16
CA LEU A 53 26.79 38.98 1.35
C LEU A 53 28.27 38.56 1.48
N ASP A 54 28.99 39.18 2.40
CA ASP A 54 30.43 38.93 2.61
C ASP A 54 30.78 37.50 3.10
N ASN A 55 29.79 36.78 3.65
CA ASN A 55 29.93 35.42 4.16
C ASN A 55 29.41 34.35 3.19
N VAL A 56 29.15 34.71 1.93
CA VAL A 56 28.79 33.77 0.85
C VAL A 56 29.93 33.68 -0.17
N LEU A 57 30.47 32.48 -0.37
CA LEU A 57 31.55 32.23 -1.32
C LEU A 57 31.16 31.17 -2.35
N PHE A 58 31.79 31.22 -3.53
CA PHE A 58 31.57 30.25 -4.60
C PHE A 58 32.81 29.36 -4.80
N SER A 59 32.62 28.05 -4.80
CA SER A 59 33.71 27.08 -4.97
C SER A 59 33.95 26.70 -6.43
N LYS A 60 35.05 25.99 -6.70
CA LYS A 60 35.40 25.50 -8.03
C LYS A 60 34.28 24.64 -8.63
N ARG A 61 33.77 25.06 -9.79
CA ARG A 61 32.68 24.40 -10.51
C ARG A 61 33.10 23.06 -11.11
N HIS A 62 32.23 22.06 -10.99
CA HIS A 62 32.39 20.71 -11.55
C HIS A 62 31.16 20.35 -12.37
N SER A 63 31.33 19.56 -13.42
CA SER A 63 30.21 19.01 -14.19
C SER A 63 29.71 17.76 -13.47
N CYS A 64 28.60 17.86 -12.73
CA CYS A 64 28.17 16.80 -11.83
C CYS A 64 27.19 15.84 -12.50
N ASP A 65 27.43 14.54 -12.34
CA ASP A 65 26.54 13.48 -12.77
C ASP A 65 26.09 12.64 -11.58
N TRP A 66 24.82 12.25 -11.57
CA TRP A 66 24.23 11.45 -10.50
C TRP A 66 25.01 10.15 -10.28
N GLY A 67 25.36 9.89 -9.01
CA GLY A 67 26.05 8.67 -8.58
C GLY A 67 27.50 8.55 -9.06
N THR A 68 28.15 9.68 -9.39
CA THR A 68 29.54 9.72 -9.85
C THR A 68 30.43 10.53 -8.89
N TRP A 69 31.75 10.33 -8.98
CA TRP A 69 32.76 11.04 -8.19
C TRP A 69 32.64 12.57 -8.21
N SER A 70 32.09 13.13 -9.28
CA SER A 70 31.96 14.59 -9.44
C SER A 70 31.21 15.27 -8.28
N LEU A 71 30.28 14.57 -7.62
CA LEU A 71 29.57 15.08 -6.44
C LEU A 71 30.47 15.13 -5.21
N VAL A 72 31.32 14.12 -5.00
CA VAL A 72 32.32 14.11 -3.92
C VAL A 72 33.37 15.19 -4.14
N ALA A 73 33.86 15.36 -5.38
CA ALA A 73 34.82 16.42 -5.71
C ALA A 73 34.23 17.83 -5.49
N ALA A 74 32.94 18.01 -5.77
CA ALA A 74 32.23 19.26 -5.50
C ALA A 74 32.12 19.55 -4.00
N SER A 75 31.71 18.55 -3.20
CA SER A 75 31.61 18.72 -1.75
C SER A 75 32.98 18.89 -1.08
N GLN A 76 34.03 18.19 -1.54
CA GLN A 76 35.40 18.36 -1.06
C GLN A 76 35.88 19.80 -1.28
N ASN A 77 35.88 20.29 -2.53
CA ASN A 77 36.39 21.63 -2.83
C ASN A 77 35.63 22.74 -2.10
N ALA A 78 34.31 22.59 -1.94
CA ALA A 78 33.51 23.53 -1.19
C ALA A 78 33.79 23.48 0.33
N SER A 79 34.01 22.28 0.87
CA SER A 79 34.36 22.10 2.28
C SER A 79 35.77 22.59 2.60
N GLU A 80 36.74 22.37 1.72
CA GLU A 80 38.10 22.91 1.84
C GLU A 80 38.06 24.44 1.91
N LEU A 81 37.32 25.09 0.99
CA LEU A 81 37.15 26.54 1.00
C LEU A 81 36.43 27.04 2.27
N MET A 82 35.42 26.31 2.74
CA MET A 82 34.72 26.64 3.99
C MET A 82 35.68 26.64 5.19
N LEU A 83 36.50 25.58 5.30
CA LEU A 83 37.39 25.40 6.44
C LEU A 83 38.56 26.38 6.44
N ASP A 84 39.04 26.76 5.25
CA ASP A 84 40.14 27.71 5.02
C ASP A 84 39.73 29.17 5.28
N ARG A 85 38.48 29.54 4.95
CA ARG A 85 38.04 30.95 5.00
C ARG A 85 37.29 31.35 6.27
N PHE A 86 36.75 30.39 7.03
CA PHE A 86 35.88 30.66 8.17
C PHE A 86 36.29 29.87 9.42
N ASP A 87 37.28 30.37 10.16
CA ASP A 87 37.86 29.71 11.34
C ASP A 87 36.87 29.44 12.48
N ASP A 88 35.79 30.23 12.57
CA ASP A 88 34.79 30.14 13.62
C ASP A 88 33.75 29.01 13.42
N VAL A 89 33.76 28.37 12.24
CA VAL A 89 32.90 27.23 11.88
C VAL A 89 33.32 25.99 12.67
N GLN A 90 32.41 25.44 13.47
CA GLN A 90 32.65 24.20 14.24
C GLN A 90 32.04 22.96 13.59
N HIS A 91 31.00 23.15 12.78
CA HIS A 91 30.37 22.07 12.00
C HIS A 91 30.11 22.55 10.58
N VAL A 92 30.28 21.64 9.63
CA VAL A 92 29.93 21.85 8.22
C VAL A 92 28.73 21.00 7.86
N TYR A 93 27.69 21.65 7.35
CA TYR A 93 26.44 21.04 6.91
C TYR A 93 26.40 20.95 5.39
N LEU A 94 26.27 19.75 4.83
CA LEU A 94 26.11 19.56 3.39
C LEU A 94 24.62 19.62 3.00
N ALA A 95 24.28 20.56 2.12
CA ALA A 95 22.93 20.79 1.62
C ALA A 95 22.89 20.85 0.08
N SER A 96 21.67 20.76 -0.47
CA SER A 96 21.41 21.03 -1.89
C SER A 96 20.62 22.32 -2.04
N GLY A 97 20.61 22.91 -3.24
CA GLY A 97 19.72 24.04 -3.57
C GLY A 97 18.21 23.74 -3.50
N SER A 98 17.82 22.50 -3.17
CA SER A 98 16.43 22.09 -2.95
C SER A 98 16.14 21.68 -1.50
N CYS A 99 17.08 21.97 -0.59
CA CYS A 99 16.90 21.86 0.85
C CYS A 99 16.26 23.14 1.38
N LEU A 100 15.44 23.01 2.42
CA LEU A 100 14.80 24.14 3.11
C LEU A 100 14.95 23.96 4.62
N PRO A 101 15.46 24.95 5.36
CA PRO A 101 15.42 24.93 6.83
C PRO A 101 13.96 24.90 7.30
N LEU A 102 13.66 24.04 8.27
CA LEU A 102 12.32 23.94 8.87
C LEU A 102 12.26 24.56 10.27
N ARG A 103 13.42 24.83 10.87
CA ARG A 103 13.57 25.39 12.22
C ARG A 103 14.43 26.64 12.20
N PRO A 104 14.33 27.52 13.21
CA PRO A 104 15.23 28.65 13.35
C PRO A 104 16.70 28.24 13.31
N VAL A 105 17.55 29.05 12.69
CA VAL A 105 19.00 28.80 12.62
C VAL A 105 19.64 28.77 14.02
N ALA A 106 19.15 29.60 14.94
CA ALA A 106 19.60 29.62 16.34
C ALA A 106 19.43 28.26 17.03
N ASP A 107 18.34 27.55 16.77
CA ASP A 107 18.11 26.20 17.31
C ASP A 107 19.15 25.21 16.81
N LEU A 108 19.50 25.24 15.51
CA LEU A 108 20.54 24.37 14.95
C LEU A 108 21.90 24.69 15.57
N LYS A 109 22.24 25.98 15.72
CA LYS A 109 23.49 26.42 16.38
C LYS A 109 23.57 25.92 17.82
N ALA A 110 22.50 26.08 18.60
CA ALA A 110 22.45 25.60 19.98
C ALA A 110 22.56 24.07 20.05
N TYR A 111 21.85 23.35 19.17
CA TYR A 111 21.86 21.89 19.11
C TYR A 111 23.26 21.32 18.80
N LEU A 112 23.98 21.93 17.85
CA LEU A 112 25.35 21.54 17.48
C LEU A 112 26.38 21.99 18.54
N SER A 113 26.17 23.14 19.17
CA SER A 113 27.06 23.65 20.24
C SER A 113 27.01 22.76 21.49
N ALA A 114 25.87 22.14 21.78
CA ALA A 114 25.75 21.12 22.83
C ALA A 114 26.45 19.80 22.48
N ARG A 115 26.87 19.61 21.21
CA ARG A 115 27.44 18.37 20.65
C ARG A 115 28.66 18.67 19.76
N PRO A 116 29.72 19.27 20.32
CA PRO A 116 30.84 19.83 19.54
C PRO A 116 31.62 18.77 18.73
N THR A 117 31.71 17.54 19.24
CA THR A 117 32.47 16.44 18.62
C THR A 117 31.62 15.52 17.74
N THR A 118 30.29 15.60 17.86
CA THR A 118 29.38 14.64 17.27
C THR A 118 29.22 14.87 15.77
N ASN A 119 29.32 13.77 15.01
CA ASN A 119 29.12 13.75 13.57
C ASN A 119 27.75 13.14 13.24
N PHE A 120 26.90 13.90 12.54
CA PHE A 120 25.57 13.46 12.10
C PHE A 120 25.63 12.98 10.65
N ILE A 121 25.82 11.68 10.48
CA ILE A 121 25.93 11.04 9.18
C ILE A 121 25.41 9.61 9.28
N GLU A 122 24.43 9.27 8.44
CA GLU A 122 23.98 7.88 8.32
C GLU A 122 25.15 7.02 7.84
N SER A 123 25.49 5.97 8.58
CA SER A 123 26.64 5.13 8.33
C SER A 123 26.33 3.71 8.76
N VAL A 124 25.82 2.90 7.84
CA VAL A 124 25.51 1.47 8.03
C VAL A 124 26.52 0.59 7.29
N THR A 125 26.88 -0.55 7.90
CA THR A 125 27.78 -1.54 7.30
C THR A 125 27.03 -2.35 6.23
N THR A 126 27.72 -2.66 5.12
CA THR A 126 27.15 -3.46 4.02
C THR A 126 26.99 -4.94 4.36
N GLU A 127 27.63 -5.40 5.44
CA GLU A 127 27.66 -6.81 5.84
C GLU A 127 26.45 -7.19 6.72
N ASP A 128 25.88 -6.21 7.43
CA ASP A 128 24.89 -6.49 8.49
C ASP A 128 23.45 -6.09 8.11
N VAL A 129 23.26 -5.19 7.14
CA VAL A 129 21.93 -4.65 6.81
C VAL A 129 21.74 -4.49 5.30
N PRO A 130 20.68 -5.08 4.69
CA PRO A 130 20.32 -4.81 3.30
C PRO A 130 19.74 -3.38 3.19
N TRP A 131 20.62 -2.39 3.03
CA TRP A 131 20.25 -0.98 2.89
C TRP A 131 19.73 -0.65 1.49
N THR A 132 20.12 -1.43 0.48
CA THR A 132 19.70 -1.20 -0.91
C THR A 132 18.41 -1.96 -1.24
N VAL A 133 17.39 -1.24 -1.75
CA VAL A 133 16.16 -1.86 -2.31
C VAL A 133 16.48 -2.43 -3.69
N GLY A 134 17.13 -3.59 -3.70
CA GLY A 134 17.58 -4.28 -4.90
C GLY A 134 18.81 -3.63 -5.56
N GLY A 135 19.77 -4.46 -5.98
CA GLY A 135 20.93 -4.02 -6.76
C GLY A 135 22.27 -4.53 -6.26
N LEU A 136 23.33 -3.85 -6.70
CA LEU A 136 24.71 -4.09 -6.29
C LEU A 136 24.86 -3.51 -4.89
N ASP A 137 25.13 -4.33 -3.87
CA ASP A 137 25.41 -3.86 -2.50
C ASP A 137 26.92 -3.89 -2.24
N SER A 138 27.45 -5.04 -1.82
CA SER A 138 28.90 -5.30 -1.72
C SER A 138 29.65 -5.13 -3.06
N GLU A 139 28.96 -5.38 -4.18
CA GLU A 139 29.52 -5.23 -5.53
C GLU A 139 29.84 -3.77 -5.89
N ARG A 140 29.25 -2.77 -5.20
CA ARG A 140 29.60 -1.35 -5.38
C ARG A 140 31.06 -1.06 -5.05
N PHE A 141 31.60 -1.82 -4.10
CA PHE A 141 32.95 -1.64 -3.56
C PHE A 141 33.97 -2.52 -4.26
N THR A 142 33.55 -3.70 -4.74
CA THR A 142 34.43 -4.69 -5.36
C THR A 142 34.51 -4.57 -6.88
N LEU A 143 33.50 -4.00 -7.56
CA LEU A 143 33.53 -3.74 -9.00
C LEU A 143 33.98 -2.31 -9.33
N ARG A 144 34.10 -2.01 -10.63
CA ARG A 144 34.39 -0.68 -11.18
C ARG A 144 33.19 -0.13 -11.95
N PHE A 145 32.97 1.17 -11.80
CA PHE A 145 31.84 1.88 -12.39
C PHE A 145 32.25 3.15 -13.16
N PRO A 146 32.97 3.03 -14.29
CA PRO A 146 33.42 4.18 -15.06
C PRO A 146 32.29 4.82 -15.91
N PHE A 147 31.16 4.13 -16.09
CA PHE A 147 30.07 4.59 -16.94
C PHE A 147 28.91 5.13 -16.10
N SER A 148 28.34 6.28 -16.50
CA SER A 148 27.16 6.84 -15.83
C SER A 148 25.95 5.93 -16.05
N TRP A 149 25.31 5.52 -14.96
CA TRP A 149 24.10 4.70 -14.96
C TRP A 149 22.93 5.36 -15.69
N LYS A 150 22.74 6.68 -15.48
CA LYS A 150 21.66 7.45 -16.11
C LYS A 150 21.87 7.66 -17.61
N LYS A 151 23.10 7.95 -18.05
CA LYS A 151 23.39 8.27 -19.45
C LYS A 151 23.60 7.02 -20.30
N ASN A 152 24.35 6.05 -19.78
CA ASN A 152 24.86 4.91 -20.54
C ASN A 152 24.48 3.57 -19.89
N ARG A 153 23.18 3.37 -19.58
CA ARG A 153 22.66 2.18 -18.87
C ARG A 153 23.09 0.85 -19.47
N ARG A 154 23.03 0.72 -20.81
CA ARG A 154 23.44 -0.53 -21.51
C ARG A 154 24.91 -0.87 -21.26
N LEU A 155 25.79 0.13 -21.32
CA LEU A 155 27.23 -0.05 -21.14
C LEU A 155 27.57 -0.31 -19.67
N PHE A 156 26.89 0.36 -18.74
CA PHE A 156 26.95 0.07 -17.31
C PHE A 156 26.62 -1.41 -17.06
N ASP A 157 25.47 -1.88 -17.54
CA ASP A 157 24.99 -3.24 -17.29
C ASP A 157 25.89 -4.30 -17.97
N ALA A 158 26.36 -4.03 -19.19
CA ALA A 158 27.29 -4.89 -19.89
C ALA A 158 28.63 -5.01 -19.15
N TYR A 159 29.15 -3.90 -18.63
CA TYR A 159 30.43 -3.90 -17.89
C TYR A 159 30.32 -4.60 -16.54
N VAL A 160 29.19 -4.48 -15.84
CA VAL A 160 28.91 -5.26 -14.62
C VAL A 160 28.85 -6.76 -14.94
N ARG A 161 28.13 -7.16 -15.99
CA ARG A 161 28.07 -8.58 -16.41
C ARG A 161 29.44 -9.12 -16.79
N LEU A 162 30.26 -8.34 -17.50
CA LEU A 162 31.61 -8.72 -17.86
C LEU A 162 32.49 -8.95 -16.62
N GLN A 163 32.50 -7.99 -15.68
CA GLN A 163 33.29 -8.11 -14.46
C GLN A 163 32.87 -9.33 -13.62
N ARG A 164 31.56 -9.61 -13.52
CA ARG A 164 31.04 -10.82 -12.86
C ARG A 164 31.52 -12.10 -13.54
N ARG A 165 31.46 -12.15 -14.88
CA ARG A 165 31.87 -13.32 -15.67
C ARG A 165 33.34 -13.67 -15.50
N VAL A 166 34.21 -12.66 -15.38
CA VAL A 166 35.65 -12.88 -15.20
C VAL A 166 36.07 -12.95 -13.72
N GLY A 167 35.12 -12.94 -12.77
CA GLY A 167 35.41 -13.01 -11.34
C GLY A 167 36.17 -11.78 -10.80
N PHE A 168 36.08 -10.63 -11.47
CA PHE A 168 36.83 -9.44 -11.09
C PHE A 168 36.44 -8.96 -9.68
N ARG A 169 37.43 -8.81 -8.80
CA ARG A 169 37.26 -8.20 -7.47
C ARG A 169 38.40 -7.24 -7.18
N ARG A 170 38.06 -5.98 -6.90
CA ARG A 170 39.00 -4.94 -6.52
C ARG A 170 39.37 -5.05 -5.04
N LYS A 171 40.67 -4.92 -4.74
CA LYS A 171 41.17 -4.78 -3.37
C LYS A 171 40.76 -3.42 -2.78
N ARG A 172 40.28 -3.43 -1.53
CA ARG A 172 39.98 -2.22 -0.76
C ARG A 172 41.27 -1.69 -0.10
N PRO A 173 41.38 -0.38 0.17
CA PRO A 173 42.43 0.15 1.04
C PRO A 173 42.35 -0.52 2.42
N THR A 174 43.50 -0.85 3.02
CA THR A 174 43.60 -1.71 4.21
C THR A 174 42.76 -1.21 5.40
N ASN A 175 42.69 0.11 5.59
CA ASN A 175 42.03 0.71 6.75
C ASN A 175 40.55 1.04 6.50
N VAL A 176 40.04 0.96 5.27
CA VAL A 176 38.70 1.45 4.94
C VAL A 176 37.68 0.32 4.98
N VAL A 177 36.77 0.39 5.95
CA VAL A 177 35.55 -0.43 6.00
C VAL A 177 34.43 0.29 5.27
N PRO A 178 33.85 -0.30 4.21
CA PRO A 178 32.74 0.31 3.48
C PRO A 178 31.51 0.53 4.36
N HIS A 179 31.07 1.78 4.42
CA HIS A 179 29.79 2.16 4.99
C HIS A 179 28.94 2.87 3.95
N LEU A 180 27.63 2.74 4.10
CA LEU A 180 26.61 3.36 3.24
C LEU A 180 25.72 4.28 4.07
N GLY A 181 25.14 5.28 3.42
CA GLY A 181 24.15 6.15 4.04
C GLY A 181 23.77 7.33 3.14
N SER A 182 22.95 8.23 3.66
CA SER A 182 22.55 9.45 2.95
C SER A 182 23.73 10.30 2.50
N GLN A 183 23.64 10.90 1.31
CA GLN A 183 24.55 11.96 0.84
C GLN A 183 24.59 13.16 1.80
N TRP A 184 23.52 13.43 2.56
CA TRP A 184 23.39 14.63 3.39
C TRP A 184 23.89 14.38 4.81
N TRP A 185 24.93 15.11 5.21
CA TRP A 185 25.60 14.97 6.50
C TRP A 185 25.86 16.34 7.15
N CYS A 186 26.13 16.31 8.45
CA CYS A 186 26.66 17.44 9.22
C CYS A 186 27.84 16.95 10.06
N LEU A 187 29.06 17.33 9.69
CA LEU A 187 30.30 16.83 10.29
C LEU A 187 30.99 17.93 11.12
N SER A 188 31.66 17.54 12.20
CA SER A 188 32.49 18.47 12.97
C SER A 188 33.71 18.92 12.15
N ARG A 189 34.20 20.14 12.41
CA ARG A 189 35.40 20.70 11.79
C ARG A 189 36.57 19.75 11.96
N ASP A 190 36.82 19.26 13.16
CA ASP A 190 37.92 18.34 13.46
C ASP A 190 37.88 17.08 12.56
N THR A 191 36.73 16.42 12.48
CA THR A 191 36.59 15.19 11.70
C THR A 191 36.69 15.47 10.20
N LEU A 192 36.04 16.52 9.70
CA LEU A 192 36.10 16.88 8.28
C LEU A 192 37.51 17.34 7.85
N SER A 193 38.20 18.10 8.68
CA SER A 193 39.60 18.49 8.45
C SER A 193 40.51 17.26 8.36
N LYS A 194 40.34 16.27 9.25
CA LYS A 194 41.11 15.01 9.20
C LYS A 194 40.85 14.24 7.91
N ILE A 195 39.58 14.15 7.47
CA ILE A 195 39.23 13.49 6.20
C ILE A 195 39.89 14.19 4.99
N LEU A 196 39.84 15.52 4.94
CA LEU A 196 40.30 16.28 3.77
C LEU A 196 41.83 16.42 3.70
N ASN A 197 42.51 16.37 4.86
CA ASN A 197 43.96 16.50 4.98
C ASN A 197 44.68 15.17 5.25
N ASP A 198 43.99 14.03 5.11
CA ASP A 198 44.59 12.73 5.37
C ASP A 198 45.78 12.44 4.41
N PRO A 199 46.92 11.94 4.91
CA PRO A 199 48.07 11.60 4.06
C PRO A 199 47.78 10.58 2.96
N GLU A 200 46.88 9.61 3.22
CA GLU A 200 46.42 8.60 2.28
C GLU A 200 45.20 9.05 1.45
N ARG A 201 44.74 10.30 1.56
CA ARG A 201 43.56 10.80 0.82
C ARG A 201 43.62 10.49 -0.67
N GLN A 202 44.78 10.62 -1.31
CA GLN A 202 44.94 10.31 -2.74
C GLN A 202 44.62 8.84 -3.07
N VAL A 203 44.92 7.92 -2.15
CA VAL A 203 44.59 6.49 -2.27
C VAL A 203 43.09 6.30 -2.15
N TYR A 204 42.47 6.92 -1.14
CA TYR A 204 41.02 6.86 -0.92
C TYR A 204 40.24 7.45 -2.10
N ASP A 205 40.61 8.63 -2.58
CA ASP A 205 39.99 9.29 -3.72
C ASP A 205 40.10 8.43 -4.99
N ARG A 206 41.27 7.82 -5.25
CA ARG A 206 41.47 6.92 -6.40
C ARG A 206 40.56 5.69 -6.31
N TYR A 207 40.33 5.19 -5.10
CA TYR A 207 39.41 4.09 -4.86
C TYR A 207 37.96 4.53 -5.08
N PHE A 208 37.46 5.54 -4.38
CA PHE A 208 36.06 5.96 -4.47
C PHE A 208 35.68 6.55 -5.84
N LYS A 209 36.64 7.08 -6.62
CA LYS A 209 36.42 7.47 -8.03
C LYS A 209 35.78 6.40 -8.91
N ARG A 210 35.95 5.13 -8.55
CA ARG A 210 35.42 3.98 -9.32
C ARG A 210 34.33 3.21 -8.58
N VAL A 211 33.92 3.67 -7.39
CA VAL A 211 32.76 3.14 -6.64
C VAL A 211 31.48 3.70 -7.25
N TRP A 212 30.40 2.92 -7.23
CA TRP A 212 29.08 3.39 -7.65
C TRP A 212 28.42 4.19 -6.52
N ILE A 213 27.92 5.39 -6.84
CA ILE A 213 27.32 6.32 -5.85
C ILE A 213 28.28 6.61 -4.69
N PRO A 214 29.50 7.13 -4.99
CA PRO A 214 30.51 7.36 -3.96
C PRO A 214 30.10 8.46 -2.97
N ASP A 215 29.17 9.34 -3.33
CA ASP A 215 28.61 10.38 -2.48
C ASP A 215 27.77 9.82 -1.30
N GLU A 216 27.32 8.57 -1.39
CA GLU A 216 26.62 7.83 -0.32
C GLU A 216 27.52 6.85 0.43
N SER A 217 28.85 6.90 0.20
CA SER A 217 29.79 5.97 0.85
C SER A 217 31.15 6.56 1.25
N TYR A 218 31.61 7.63 0.61
CA TYR A 218 32.92 8.22 0.84
C TYR A 218 33.05 8.75 2.28
N TYR A 219 32.20 9.70 2.65
CA TYR A 219 32.24 10.33 3.97
C TYR A 219 31.83 9.35 5.07
N GLN A 220 30.89 8.46 4.77
CA GLN A 220 30.38 7.42 5.66
C GLN A 220 31.50 6.43 6.03
N SER A 221 32.32 6.05 5.06
CA SER A 221 33.45 5.14 5.32
C SER A 221 34.61 5.84 6.02
N LEU A 222 34.91 7.10 5.67
CA LEU A 222 36.06 7.81 6.22
C LEU A 222 35.81 8.42 7.60
N VAL A 223 34.59 8.85 7.93
CA VAL A 223 34.25 9.37 9.27
C VAL A 223 34.60 8.35 10.36
N ARG A 224 34.43 7.05 10.07
CA ARG A 224 34.72 5.93 10.98
C ARG A 224 36.21 5.71 11.25
N LEU A 225 37.10 6.30 10.45
CA LEU A 225 38.55 6.27 10.71
C LEU A 225 38.97 7.29 11.77
N TYR A 226 38.27 8.42 11.86
CA TYR A 226 38.71 9.57 12.64
C TYR A 226 37.82 9.90 13.83
N SER A 227 36.59 9.39 13.87
CA SER A 227 35.63 9.68 14.93
C SER A 227 34.94 8.41 15.44
N THR A 228 34.87 8.31 16.76
CA THR A 228 34.04 7.33 17.48
C THR A 228 32.67 7.89 17.84
N ASP A 229 32.49 9.22 17.76
CA ASP A 229 31.26 9.94 18.11
C ASP A 229 30.44 10.24 16.85
N VAL A 230 29.80 9.18 16.33
CA VAL A 230 28.96 9.23 15.13
C VAL A 230 27.53 8.87 15.50
N GLU A 231 26.63 9.84 15.34
CA GLU A 231 25.20 9.59 15.34
C GLU A 231 24.76 9.18 13.92
N SER A 232 24.34 7.92 13.76
CA SER A 232 23.92 7.35 12.46
C SER A 232 22.54 7.86 12.01
N ARG A 233 22.44 9.17 11.76
CA ARG A 233 21.26 9.85 11.22
C ARG A 233 21.68 11.14 10.50
N SER A 234 20.91 11.53 9.49
CA SER A 234 21.03 12.87 8.88
C SER A 234 20.14 13.87 9.62
N LEU A 235 20.62 15.12 9.74
CA LEU A 235 19.79 16.24 10.17
C LEU A 235 18.87 16.78 9.05
N THR A 236 18.97 16.21 7.84
CA THR A 236 18.06 16.47 6.70
C THR A 236 16.98 15.39 6.63
N LEU A 237 15.71 15.78 6.69
CA LEU A 237 14.58 14.93 6.34
C LEU A 237 14.60 14.70 4.82
N SER A 238 15.04 13.51 4.40
CA SER A 238 14.94 13.04 3.02
C SER A 238 14.19 11.71 3.00
N LYS A 239 13.15 11.61 2.18
CA LYS A 239 12.35 10.38 2.01
C LYS A 239 12.35 9.93 0.57
N PHE A 240 12.28 8.62 0.38
CA PHE A 240 12.22 7.99 -0.92
C PHE A 240 10.90 7.23 -1.05
N ASP A 241 10.35 7.18 -2.27
CA ASP A 241 9.23 6.31 -2.59
C ASP A 241 9.67 4.86 -2.81
N TYR A 242 8.71 3.96 -3.02
CA TYR A 242 8.98 2.54 -3.25
C TYR A 242 9.82 2.24 -4.50
N GLN A 243 10.03 3.22 -5.39
CA GLN A 243 10.90 3.11 -6.56
C GLN A 243 12.31 3.65 -6.30
N GLY A 244 12.61 4.09 -5.07
CA GLY A 244 13.88 4.75 -4.74
C GLY A 244 13.98 6.17 -5.30
N LYS A 245 12.85 6.84 -5.60
CA LYS A 245 12.86 8.26 -6.02
C LYS A 245 12.62 9.17 -4.82
N PRO A 246 13.37 10.28 -4.69
CA PRO A 246 13.12 11.25 -3.62
C PRO A 246 11.68 11.77 -3.66
N HIS A 247 11.04 11.85 -2.50
CA HIS A 247 9.75 12.49 -2.35
C HIS A 247 9.90 14.01 -2.51
N ILE A 248 8.94 14.62 -3.20
CA ILE A 248 8.89 16.06 -3.44
C ILE A 248 7.79 16.65 -2.56
N PHE A 249 8.15 17.64 -1.74
CA PHE A 249 7.20 18.34 -0.89
C PHE A 249 6.61 19.56 -1.62
N TYR A 250 5.28 19.68 -1.62
CA TYR A 250 4.47 20.77 -2.16
C TYR A 250 3.73 21.48 -1.02
N ASP A 251 3.08 22.60 -1.30
CA ASP A 251 2.45 23.46 -0.28
C ASP A 251 1.41 22.76 0.61
N ASP A 252 0.75 21.71 0.12
CA ASP A 252 -0.18 20.88 0.89
C ASP A 252 0.52 20.05 1.99
N HIS A 253 1.85 19.90 1.93
CA HIS A 253 2.66 19.25 2.97
C HIS A 253 3.13 20.20 4.08
N LEU A 254 2.75 21.48 4.08
CA LEU A 254 3.19 22.45 5.09
C LEU A 254 2.96 21.97 6.53
N GLN A 255 1.75 21.49 6.84
CA GLN A 255 1.42 21.02 8.19
C GLN A 255 2.18 19.75 8.56
N LEU A 256 2.51 18.92 7.58
CA LEU A 256 3.34 17.73 7.79
C LEU A 256 4.77 18.15 8.15
N LEU A 257 5.37 19.08 7.40
CA LEU A 257 6.73 19.56 7.68
C LEU A 257 6.84 20.26 9.05
N ARG A 258 5.84 21.06 9.44
CA ARG A 258 5.75 21.68 10.79
C ARG A 258 5.69 20.66 11.93
N ARG A 259 5.34 19.40 11.68
CA ARG A 259 5.28 18.34 12.71
C ARG A 259 6.48 17.40 12.68
N SER A 260 7.47 17.68 11.83
CA SER A 260 8.64 16.81 11.62
C SER A 260 9.68 16.91 12.72
N ASP A 261 9.73 18.05 13.41
CA ASP A 261 10.79 18.44 14.35
C ASP A 261 12.22 18.43 13.72
N CYS A 262 12.35 18.19 12.41
CA CYS A 262 13.63 18.15 11.69
C CYS A 262 14.18 19.56 11.43
N PHE A 263 15.50 19.70 11.30
CA PHE A 263 16.13 21.00 11.03
C PHE A 263 16.01 21.44 9.57
N VAL A 264 16.10 20.50 8.64
CA VAL A 264 16.08 20.75 7.19
C VAL A 264 15.25 19.66 6.51
N ALA A 265 14.53 19.98 5.43
CA ALA A 265 13.86 18.99 4.59
C ALA A 265 14.29 19.04 3.13
N ARG A 266 14.21 17.87 2.49
CA ARG A 266 14.51 17.65 1.08
C ARG A 266 13.59 16.56 0.50
N LYS A 267 13.02 16.71 -0.70
CA LYS A 267 13.22 17.77 -1.70
C LYS A 267 12.01 18.70 -1.74
N ILE A 268 12.20 20.02 -1.63
CA ILE A 268 11.09 20.97 -1.79
C ILE A 268 10.88 21.28 -3.28
N TRP A 269 9.62 21.37 -3.70
CA TRP A 269 9.28 21.81 -5.05
C TRP A 269 9.56 23.30 -5.23
N PRO A 270 10.20 23.75 -6.33
CA PRO A 270 10.56 25.17 -6.50
C PRO A 270 9.39 26.16 -6.50
N LYS A 271 8.18 25.70 -6.84
CA LYS A 271 6.95 26.52 -6.81
C LYS A 271 6.10 26.30 -5.56
N ALA A 272 6.66 25.76 -4.48
CA ALA A 272 5.98 25.65 -3.20
C ALA A 272 6.11 26.97 -2.41
N ASP A 273 5.55 28.05 -2.97
CA ASP A 273 5.69 29.42 -2.46
C ASP A 273 5.32 29.50 -0.98
N ARG A 274 4.18 28.90 -0.60
CA ARG A 274 3.68 28.94 0.77
C ARG A 274 4.65 28.29 1.78
N ILE A 275 5.29 27.20 1.39
CA ILE A 275 6.30 26.53 2.22
C ILE A 275 7.55 27.41 2.37
N TYR A 276 8.08 27.97 1.28
CA TYR A 276 9.24 28.84 1.34
C TYR A 276 8.96 30.08 2.19
N ASP A 277 7.85 30.77 1.94
CA ASP A 277 7.43 31.98 2.67
C ASP A 277 7.26 31.71 4.16
N THR A 278 6.72 30.53 4.52
CA THR A 278 6.51 30.18 5.93
C THR A 278 7.81 29.94 6.66
N PHE A 279 8.72 29.14 6.08
CA PHE A 279 9.90 28.66 6.80
C PHE A 279 11.10 29.62 6.72
N LEU A 280 11.16 30.45 5.68
CA LEU A 280 12.21 31.48 5.56
C LEU A 280 11.86 32.78 6.29
N ASN A 281 10.60 32.96 6.72
CA ASN A 281 10.19 34.12 7.51
C ASN A 281 10.44 33.88 9.02
N THR A 282 11.40 34.63 9.56
CA THR A 282 11.88 34.53 10.95
C THR A 282 10.80 34.85 12.00
N SER A 283 9.73 35.57 11.63
CA SER A 283 8.68 36.02 12.55
C SER A 283 7.66 34.94 12.93
N HIS A 284 7.62 33.81 12.20
CA HIS A 284 6.49 32.88 12.24
C HIS A 284 6.82 31.43 12.64
N ASN A 285 8.02 31.15 13.16
CA ASN A 285 8.43 29.77 13.43
C ASN A 285 8.65 29.48 14.95
N PRO A 286 7.59 29.10 15.70
CA PRO A 286 7.66 28.88 17.15
C PRO A 286 8.21 27.52 17.57
N MET A 287 8.77 26.72 16.65
CA MET A 287 9.29 25.39 17.00
C MET A 287 10.65 25.51 17.71
N GLN A 288 10.63 25.49 19.05
CA GLN A 288 11.83 25.51 19.89
C GLN A 288 12.09 24.18 20.57
N GLY A 289 13.36 23.76 20.59
CA GLY A 289 13.92 22.88 21.63
C GLY A 289 13.60 21.38 21.59
N ALA A 290 12.76 20.87 20.67
CA ALA A 290 12.50 19.43 20.57
C ALA A 290 13.63 18.67 19.84
N GLU A 291 13.89 17.41 20.22
CA GLU A 291 14.74 16.50 19.46
C GLU A 291 14.10 16.18 18.09
N PRO A 292 14.86 16.21 16.98
CA PRO A 292 14.34 15.81 15.67
C PRO A 292 13.74 14.40 15.69
N ASN A 293 12.45 14.28 15.38
CA ASN A 293 11.73 13.01 15.40
C ASN A 293 10.95 12.75 14.09
N PRO A 294 11.62 12.19 13.06
CA PRO A 294 10.96 11.87 11.80
C PRO A 294 9.90 10.76 11.93
N GLY A 295 9.90 9.98 13.01
CA GLY A 295 9.04 8.79 13.16
C GLY A 295 7.54 9.05 13.01
N LYS A 296 7.06 10.23 13.42
CA LYS A 296 5.64 10.62 13.26
C LYS A 296 5.25 10.70 11.78
N ILE A 297 6.15 11.24 10.96
CA ILE A 297 5.96 11.43 9.52
C ILE A 297 6.19 10.12 8.77
N ASP A 298 7.14 9.31 9.23
CA ASP A 298 7.45 8.00 8.65
C ASP A 298 6.22 7.10 8.60
N ARG A 299 5.41 7.11 9.66
CA ARG A 299 4.16 6.35 9.69
C ARG A 299 3.18 6.78 8.59
N ILE A 300 3.11 8.07 8.27
CA ILE A 300 2.24 8.60 7.21
C ILE A 300 2.76 8.13 5.85
N PHE A 301 4.06 8.26 5.60
CA PHE A 301 4.68 7.80 4.37
C PHE A 301 4.56 6.30 4.18
N SER A 302 4.82 5.49 5.20
CA SER A 302 4.66 4.03 5.14
C SER A 302 3.24 3.63 4.80
N LYS A 303 2.23 4.29 5.40
CA LYS A 303 0.81 4.06 5.05
C LYS A 303 0.49 4.49 3.61
N ALA A 304 1.05 5.60 3.16
CA ALA A 304 0.86 6.08 1.79
C ALA A 304 1.50 5.15 0.76
N VAL A 305 2.71 4.65 1.03
CA VAL A 305 3.41 3.65 0.22
C VAL A 305 2.63 2.34 0.19
N ASP A 306 2.23 1.82 1.34
CA ASP A 306 1.41 0.61 1.44
C ASP A 306 0.10 0.77 0.64
N ARG A 307 -0.58 1.91 0.74
CA ARG A 307 -1.77 2.18 -0.06
C ARG A 307 -1.48 2.31 -1.56
N ARG A 308 -0.33 2.87 -1.95
CA ARG A 308 0.06 2.97 -3.36
C ARG A 308 0.46 1.62 -3.94
N VAL A 309 1.12 0.77 -3.16
CA VAL A 309 1.63 -0.54 -3.59
C VAL A 309 0.56 -1.61 -3.51
N ASN A 310 -0.20 -1.69 -2.41
CA ASN A 310 -1.17 -2.75 -2.12
C ASN A 310 -2.63 -2.30 -2.29
N GLY A 311 -2.91 -0.99 -2.23
CA GLY A 311 -4.26 -0.47 -2.48
C GLY A 311 -5.09 -0.41 -1.23
N ARG A 312 -6.37 -0.12 -1.45
CA ARG A 312 -7.41 -0.27 -0.43
C ARG A 312 -8.10 -1.60 -0.65
N GLU A 313 -8.44 -2.25 0.44
CA GLU A 313 -9.04 -3.57 0.40
C GLU A 313 -10.40 -3.55 -0.29
N GLY A 314 -10.63 -4.43 -1.25
CA GLY A 314 -11.88 -4.51 -2.02
C GLY A 314 -12.22 -3.29 -2.91
N LEU A 315 -11.30 -2.34 -3.10
CA LEU A 315 -11.49 -1.23 -4.04
C LEU A 315 -10.81 -1.52 -5.37
N TYR A 316 -11.62 -1.55 -6.42
CA TYR A 316 -11.19 -1.60 -7.81
C TYR A 316 -11.50 -0.25 -8.45
N MET A 317 -10.52 0.35 -9.13
CA MET A 317 -10.70 1.63 -9.81
C MET A 317 -9.75 1.77 -10.99
N GLN A 318 -10.01 2.68 -11.91
CA GLN A 318 -9.17 2.90 -13.10
C GLN A 318 -7.69 3.14 -12.75
N SER A 319 -7.40 3.87 -11.67
CA SER A 319 -6.02 4.13 -11.25
C SER A 319 -5.34 2.93 -10.57
N ARG A 320 -6.12 1.88 -10.28
CA ARG A 320 -5.65 0.65 -9.63
C ARG A 320 -6.60 -0.52 -9.90
N MET A 321 -6.31 -1.24 -10.98
CA MET A 321 -6.96 -2.51 -11.33
C MET A 321 -5.94 -3.65 -11.18
N PRO A 322 -5.83 -4.27 -9.99
CA PRO A 322 -4.88 -5.36 -9.77
C PRO A 322 -5.22 -6.61 -10.62
N HIS A 323 -4.20 -7.39 -10.97
CA HIS A 323 -4.42 -8.70 -11.59
C HIS A 323 -4.83 -9.73 -10.52
N ALA A 324 -5.50 -10.80 -10.95
CA ALA A 324 -5.87 -11.94 -10.11
C ALA A 324 -4.71 -12.41 -9.23
N GLY A 325 -4.93 -12.48 -7.92
CA GLY A 325 -3.96 -12.90 -6.91
C GLY A 325 -3.02 -11.80 -6.41
N LYS A 326 -3.09 -10.58 -6.96
CA LYS A 326 -2.31 -9.40 -6.52
C LYS A 326 -3.19 -8.33 -5.85
N GLU A 327 -4.46 -8.62 -5.65
CA GLU A 327 -5.39 -7.76 -4.92
C GLU A 327 -5.07 -7.81 -3.43
N ARG A 328 -5.25 -6.67 -2.76
CA ARG A 328 -5.25 -6.63 -1.30
C ARG A 328 -6.66 -6.95 -0.84
N GLY A 329 -7.01 -8.23 -0.74
CA GLY A 329 -8.39 -8.66 -0.42
C GLY A 329 -9.38 -8.40 -1.55
N LYS A 330 -10.34 -9.32 -1.72
CA LYS A 330 -11.27 -9.32 -2.86
C LYS A 330 -12.42 -8.34 -2.65
N THR A 331 -13.05 -8.37 -1.49
CA THR A 331 -14.02 -7.37 -1.02
C THR A 331 -13.52 -6.67 0.24
N CYS A 332 -14.18 -5.59 0.67
CA CYS A 332 -13.76 -4.78 1.81
C CYS A 332 -14.48 -5.07 3.13
N ALA A 333 -15.47 -5.96 3.13
CA ALA A 333 -16.31 -6.28 4.27
C ALA A 333 -16.99 -7.64 4.09
N GLN A 334 -17.45 -8.23 5.19
CA GLN A 334 -18.19 -9.49 5.18
C GLN A 334 -19.55 -9.35 4.48
N TYR A 335 -19.94 -10.39 3.75
CA TYR A 335 -21.24 -10.52 3.10
C TYR A 335 -21.71 -11.98 3.12
N SER A 336 -23.01 -12.18 2.93
CA SER A 336 -23.62 -13.52 2.94
C SER A 336 -24.31 -13.83 1.62
N VAL A 337 -24.12 -15.05 1.14
CA VAL A 337 -24.74 -15.59 -0.07
C VAL A 337 -25.63 -16.76 0.34
N PHE A 338 -26.88 -16.73 -0.14
CA PHE A 338 -27.88 -17.76 0.14
C PHE A 338 -28.33 -18.43 -1.14
N GLU A 339 -28.18 -19.75 -1.21
CA GLU A 339 -28.54 -20.54 -2.38
C GLU A 339 -29.66 -21.51 -2.02
N GLY A 340 -30.76 -21.48 -2.79
CA GLY A 340 -31.90 -22.37 -2.62
C GLY A 340 -32.93 -21.97 -1.56
N PHE A 341 -32.65 -20.96 -0.74
CA PHE A 341 -33.55 -20.52 0.34
C PHE A 341 -34.81 -19.85 -0.20
N SER A 342 -34.65 -18.95 -1.18
CA SER A 342 -35.75 -18.19 -1.79
C SER A 342 -36.65 -19.07 -2.67
N GLU A 343 -36.12 -20.19 -3.19
CA GLU A 343 -36.88 -21.22 -3.88
C GLU A 343 -37.71 -22.08 -2.93
N LEU A 344 -37.21 -22.32 -1.71
CA LEU A 344 -37.82 -23.21 -0.71
C LEU A 344 -38.84 -22.50 0.20
N PHE A 345 -38.58 -21.24 0.55
CA PHE A 345 -39.41 -20.46 1.47
C PHE A 345 -40.20 -19.35 0.76
N GLU A 346 -41.31 -18.95 1.37
CA GLU A 346 -42.03 -17.73 1.01
C GLU A 346 -41.40 -16.53 1.72
N ASP A 347 -41.18 -15.43 0.99
CA ASP A 347 -40.68 -14.15 1.51
C ASP A 347 -39.41 -14.26 2.38
N PHE A 348 -38.49 -15.17 1.99
CA PHE A 348 -37.25 -15.45 2.73
C PHE A 348 -36.41 -14.19 2.95
N ASP A 349 -36.25 -13.37 1.92
CA ASP A 349 -35.42 -12.16 1.98
C ASP A 349 -35.96 -11.17 3.02
N GLU A 350 -37.28 -10.99 3.08
CA GLU A 350 -37.96 -10.12 4.06
C GLU A 350 -37.90 -10.67 5.47
N TRP A 351 -38.07 -11.99 5.62
CA TRP A 351 -37.91 -12.67 6.91
C TRP A 351 -36.47 -12.51 7.42
N LEU A 352 -35.47 -12.79 6.59
CA LEU A 352 -34.06 -12.71 6.98
C LEU A 352 -33.69 -11.26 7.34
N SER A 353 -34.15 -10.28 6.57
CA SER A 353 -33.87 -8.87 6.85
C SER A 353 -34.39 -8.45 8.23
N ARG A 354 -35.59 -8.90 8.61
CA ARG A 354 -36.15 -8.68 9.96
C ARG A 354 -35.39 -9.45 11.04
N ALA A 355 -35.01 -10.70 10.78
CA ALA A 355 -34.38 -11.58 11.76
C ALA A 355 -32.96 -11.13 12.14
N VAL A 356 -32.15 -10.68 11.18
CA VAL A 356 -30.74 -10.32 11.42
C VAL A 356 -30.47 -8.81 11.40
N GLY A 357 -31.47 -7.99 11.04
CA GLY A 357 -31.31 -6.54 10.91
C GLY A 357 -30.31 -6.13 9.81
N ALA A 358 -30.08 -7.01 8.83
CA ALA A 358 -29.17 -6.79 7.72
C ALA A 358 -29.93 -6.43 6.43
N ARG A 359 -29.20 -5.88 5.45
CA ARG A 359 -29.74 -5.62 4.12
C ARG A 359 -29.76 -6.92 3.33
N VAL A 360 -30.94 -7.40 2.98
CA VAL A 360 -31.11 -8.64 2.19
C VAL A 360 -31.67 -8.29 0.82
N HIS A 361 -30.94 -8.69 -0.20
CA HIS A 361 -31.32 -8.59 -1.61
C HIS A 361 -31.83 -9.94 -2.09
N GLY A 362 -32.65 -9.93 -3.15
CA GLY A 362 -33.01 -11.15 -3.85
C GLY A 362 -31.86 -11.63 -4.74
N HIS A 363 -32.18 -12.20 -5.89
CA HIS A 363 -31.20 -12.63 -6.87
C HIS A 363 -30.54 -11.44 -7.56
N LEU A 364 -29.36 -11.03 -7.07
CA LEU A 364 -28.60 -9.93 -7.67
C LEU A 364 -28.11 -10.24 -9.08
N TYR A 365 -27.93 -11.52 -9.40
CA TYR A 365 -27.40 -12.01 -10.66
C TYR A 365 -28.45 -12.65 -11.56
N ALA A 366 -29.74 -12.41 -11.29
CA ALA A 366 -30.84 -12.92 -12.09
C ALA A 366 -30.80 -12.38 -13.54
N PRO A 367 -31.23 -13.17 -14.54
CA PRO A 367 -31.22 -12.74 -15.94
C PRO A 367 -32.15 -11.55 -16.21
N GLU A 368 -33.21 -11.37 -15.42
CA GLU A 368 -34.17 -10.27 -15.55
C GLU A 368 -33.63 -8.94 -14.99
N GLY A 369 -32.65 -8.98 -14.09
CA GLY A 369 -32.03 -7.81 -13.46
C GLY A 369 -31.69 -8.03 -11.99
N ALA A 370 -30.89 -7.14 -11.41
CA ALA A 370 -30.49 -7.25 -10.01
C ALA A 370 -31.65 -6.90 -9.07
N GLN A 371 -32.04 -7.86 -8.22
CA GLN A 371 -33.15 -7.68 -7.29
C GLN A 371 -32.68 -6.99 -5.99
N PHE A 372 -32.57 -5.66 -6.02
CA PHE A 372 -32.20 -4.90 -4.83
C PHE A 372 -33.29 -4.90 -3.76
N ALA A 373 -32.89 -4.79 -2.49
CA ALA A 373 -33.80 -4.71 -1.36
C ALA A 373 -34.83 -3.57 -1.57
N GLY A 374 -36.11 -3.87 -1.36
CA GLY A 374 -37.20 -2.93 -1.58
C GLY A 374 -37.49 -2.60 -3.06
N GLY A 375 -36.99 -3.40 -4.01
CA GLY A 375 -37.31 -3.26 -5.43
C GLY A 375 -36.72 -2.02 -6.11
N GLN A 376 -35.65 -1.47 -5.56
CA GLN A 376 -35.04 -0.24 -6.08
C GLN A 376 -34.39 -0.47 -7.46
N PRO A 377 -34.52 0.45 -8.42
CA PRO A 377 -33.87 0.32 -9.74
C PRO A 377 -32.39 0.69 -9.72
N VAL A 378 -31.97 1.48 -8.73
CA VAL A 378 -30.61 1.94 -8.51
C VAL A 378 -30.29 1.86 -7.03
N PHE A 379 -29.10 1.37 -6.69
CA PHE A 379 -28.63 1.21 -5.33
C PHE A 379 -27.35 2.03 -5.06
N ALA A 380 -26.77 1.87 -3.86
CA ALA A 380 -25.60 2.61 -3.38
C ALA A 380 -24.46 2.67 -4.42
N GLY A 381 -23.95 3.89 -4.65
CA GLY A 381 -22.91 4.16 -5.66
C GLY A 381 -23.39 4.06 -7.11
N ALA A 382 -24.67 4.35 -7.35
CA ALA A 382 -25.31 4.35 -8.68
C ALA A 382 -25.29 2.98 -9.39
N LEU A 383 -25.29 1.90 -8.62
CA LEU A 383 -25.40 0.55 -9.17
C LEU A 383 -26.81 0.32 -9.71
N SER A 384 -26.93 0.13 -11.02
CA SER A 384 -28.20 -0.12 -11.69
C SER A 384 -28.61 -1.59 -11.58
N ASN A 385 -29.92 -1.85 -11.55
CA ASN A 385 -30.48 -3.19 -11.66
C ASN A 385 -30.39 -3.78 -13.07
N ASN A 386 -29.90 -3.04 -14.06
CA ASN A 386 -29.83 -3.48 -15.45
C ASN A 386 -28.83 -4.65 -15.60
N PRO A 387 -29.29 -5.83 -16.08
CA PRO A 387 -28.44 -7.01 -16.18
C PRO A 387 -27.27 -6.81 -17.16
N LYS A 388 -27.45 -6.04 -18.25
CA LYS A 388 -26.37 -5.77 -19.21
C LYS A 388 -25.22 -4.97 -18.60
N LEU A 389 -25.53 -4.04 -17.69
CA LEU A 389 -24.51 -3.24 -17.00
C LEU A 389 -23.82 -4.05 -15.91
N ARG A 390 -24.59 -4.86 -15.16
CA ARG A 390 -24.06 -5.79 -14.16
C ARG A 390 -23.11 -6.81 -14.81
N ASP A 391 -23.54 -7.46 -15.87
CA ASP A 391 -22.83 -8.58 -16.51
C ASP A 391 -21.66 -8.12 -17.39
N TYR A 392 -21.53 -6.82 -17.66
CA TYR A 392 -20.31 -6.27 -18.28
C TYR A 392 -19.08 -6.45 -17.36
N ASP A 393 -19.27 -6.37 -16.05
CA ASP A 393 -18.26 -6.69 -15.04
C ASP A 393 -18.92 -7.22 -13.76
N ALA A 394 -19.34 -8.50 -13.80
CA ALA A 394 -20.07 -9.14 -12.72
C ALA A 394 -19.29 -9.11 -11.38
N CYS A 395 -17.97 -9.27 -11.44
CA CYS A 395 -17.10 -9.20 -10.26
C CYS A 395 -16.96 -7.77 -9.73
N GLY A 396 -16.79 -6.79 -10.63
CA GLY A 396 -16.77 -5.37 -10.30
C GLY A 396 -18.08 -4.89 -9.69
N PHE A 397 -19.22 -5.43 -10.12
CA PHE A 397 -20.53 -5.15 -9.52
C PHE A 397 -20.58 -5.56 -8.05
N LEU A 398 -20.20 -6.81 -7.71
CA LEU A 398 -20.21 -7.27 -6.31
C LEU A 398 -19.23 -6.45 -5.46
N THR A 399 -17.99 -6.30 -5.93
CA THR A 399 -16.97 -5.57 -5.16
C THR A 399 -17.36 -4.11 -4.96
N SER A 400 -17.99 -3.47 -5.95
CA SER A 400 -18.55 -2.13 -5.83
C SER A 400 -19.73 -2.07 -4.87
N LEU A 401 -20.63 -3.05 -4.88
CA LEU A 401 -21.75 -3.12 -3.95
C LEU A 401 -21.24 -3.13 -2.51
N ILE A 402 -20.35 -4.07 -2.18
CA ILE A 402 -19.77 -4.18 -0.83
C ILE A 402 -18.96 -2.93 -0.47
N TRP A 403 -18.24 -2.34 -1.43
CA TRP A 403 -17.51 -1.10 -1.23
C TRP A 403 -18.45 0.08 -0.94
N ASN A 404 -19.53 0.25 -1.67
CA ASN A 404 -20.43 1.39 -1.51
C ASN A 404 -21.28 1.31 -0.23
N THR A 405 -21.42 0.12 0.35
CA THR A 405 -22.20 -0.12 1.58
C THR A 405 -21.33 -0.47 2.80
N ARG A 406 -20.05 -0.06 2.81
CA ARG A 406 -19.16 -0.30 3.97
C ARG A 406 -19.81 0.11 5.29
N GLY A 407 -19.75 -0.79 6.26
CA GLY A 407 -20.39 -0.62 7.57
C GLY A 407 -21.67 -1.45 7.72
N GLU A 408 -22.25 -1.92 6.61
CA GLU A 408 -23.42 -2.81 6.60
C GLU A 408 -23.08 -4.14 5.91
N ARG A 409 -23.42 -5.25 6.57
CA ARG A 409 -23.31 -6.59 5.96
C ARG A 409 -24.40 -6.75 4.90
N GLN A 410 -23.99 -7.03 3.67
CA GLN A 410 -24.92 -7.31 2.58
C GLN A 410 -25.21 -8.80 2.52
N CYS A 411 -26.48 -9.15 2.29
CA CYS A 411 -26.94 -10.52 2.10
C CYS A 411 -27.68 -10.59 0.77
N PHE A 412 -27.48 -11.65 -0.01
CA PHE A 412 -28.21 -11.80 -1.27
C PHE A 412 -28.46 -13.27 -1.64
N SER A 413 -29.52 -13.48 -2.43
CA SER A 413 -29.80 -14.78 -3.03
C SER A 413 -28.92 -15.01 -4.26
N PHE A 414 -28.45 -16.24 -4.43
CA PHE A 414 -27.70 -16.69 -5.60
C PHE A 414 -28.12 -18.11 -5.95
N GLY A 415 -28.17 -18.48 -7.22
CA GLY A 415 -28.55 -19.84 -7.58
C GLY A 415 -28.26 -20.21 -9.02
N PRO A 416 -28.61 -21.43 -9.46
CA PRO A 416 -28.22 -21.95 -10.77
C PRO A 416 -28.85 -21.21 -11.97
N ARG A 417 -29.86 -20.37 -11.73
CA ARG A 417 -30.45 -19.48 -12.74
C ARG A 417 -29.64 -18.20 -12.96
N ASP A 418 -28.82 -17.83 -11.99
CA ASP A 418 -28.08 -16.58 -12.00
C ASP A 418 -26.83 -16.65 -12.88
N ASN A 419 -26.27 -15.49 -13.23
CA ASN A 419 -24.97 -15.41 -13.87
C ASN A 419 -23.86 -15.97 -12.94
N GLN A 420 -23.23 -17.07 -13.36
CA GLN A 420 -22.27 -17.82 -12.55
C GLN A 420 -20.86 -17.21 -12.49
N GLU A 421 -20.59 -16.10 -13.19
CA GLU A 421 -19.25 -15.49 -13.30
C GLU A 421 -18.61 -15.17 -11.95
N ILE A 422 -19.39 -14.88 -10.91
CA ILE A 422 -18.86 -14.57 -9.58
C ILE A 422 -18.50 -15.78 -8.72
N SER A 423 -18.76 -17.01 -9.17
CA SER A 423 -18.59 -18.23 -8.37
C SER A 423 -17.18 -18.35 -7.77
N TRP A 424 -16.15 -18.14 -8.59
CA TRP A 424 -14.76 -18.15 -8.12
C TRP A 424 -14.43 -16.97 -7.22
N LEU A 425 -15.01 -15.79 -7.47
CA LEU A 425 -14.80 -14.61 -6.64
C LEU A 425 -15.28 -14.89 -5.22
N ILE A 426 -16.55 -15.31 -5.06
CA ILE A 426 -17.15 -15.56 -3.75
C ILE A 426 -16.50 -16.75 -3.03
N ALA A 427 -16.16 -17.83 -3.73
CA ALA A 427 -15.56 -19.01 -3.10
C ALA A 427 -14.16 -18.72 -2.52
N THR A 428 -13.38 -17.86 -3.18
CA THR A 428 -11.99 -17.57 -2.80
C THR A 428 -11.85 -16.27 -2.01
N ASP A 429 -12.96 -15.60 -1.67
CA ASP A 429 -12.98 -14.42 -0.82
C ASP A 429 -13.15 -14.81 0.67
N PRO A 430 -12.18 -14.51 1.56
CA PRO A 430 -12.33 -14.79 2.99
C PRO A 430 -13.46 -14.02 3.68
N ASN A 431 -14.01 -12.97 3.05
CA ASN A 431 -15.14 -12.21 3.59
C ASN A 431 -16.51 -12.85 3.28
N ALA A 432 -16.56 -13.81 2.35
CA ALA A 432 -17.80 -14.45 1.96
C ALA A 432 -18.23 -15.52 2.96
N GLN A 433 -19.52 -15.51 3.30
CA GLN A 433 -20.20 -16.62 3.95
C GLN A 433 -21.28 -17.16 3.00
N ILE A 434 -21.22 -18.45 2.68
CA ILE A 434 -22.10 -19.07 1.68
C ILE A 434 -22.88 -20.18 2.38
N SER A 435 -24.21 -20.13 2.27
CA SER A 435 -25.14 -21.15 2.76
C SER A 435 -25.94 -21.66 1.57
N ALA A 436 -25.75 -22.93 1.22
CA ALA A 436 -26.33 -23.51 0.01
C ALA A 436 -27.19 -24.74 0.33
N ILE A 437 -28.41 -24.76 -0.21
CA ILE A 437 -29.32 -25.90 -0.22
C ILE A 437 -29.32 -26.47 -1.63
N SER A 438 -28.57 -27.55 -1.85
CA SER A 438 -28.46 -28.15 -3.18
C SER A 438 -29.76 -28.82 -3.60
N GLY A 439 -30.11 -28.68 -4.89
CA GLY A 439 -31.32 -29.24 -5.47
C GLY A 439 -32.59 -28.42 -5.23
N ALA A 440 -32.52 -27.30 -4.50
CA ALA A 440 -33.68 -26.46 -4.24
C ALA A 440 -34.31 -25.85 -5.51
N TRP A 441 -33.54 -25.72 -6.61
CA TRP A 441 -34.05 -25.30 -7.91
C TRP A 441 -35.19 -26.21 -8.44
N ALA A 442 -35.26 -27.47 -7.97
CA ALA A 442 -36.31 -28.40 -8.34
C ALA A 442 -37.70 -27.92 -7.88
N MET A 443 -37.77 -27.16 -6.78
CA MET A 443 -39.03 -26.56 -6.30
C MET A 443 -39.61 -25.55 -7.28
N THR A 444 -38.76 -24.78 -7.94
CA THR A 444 -39.18 -23.80 -8.95
C THR A 444 -39.79 -24.49 -10.17
N LEU A 445 -39.23 -25.64 -10.57
CA LEU A 445 -39.75 -26.44 -11.68
C LEU A 445 -41.01 -27.21 -11.32
N PHE A 446 -41.06 -27.78 -10.11
CA PHE A 446 -42.25 -28.47 -9.59
C PHE A 446 -43.49 -27.58 -9.61
N ARG A 447 -43.33 -26.30 -9.29
CA ARG A 447 -44.40 -25.31 -9.30
C ARG A 447 -44.63 -24.64 -10.66
N SER A 448 -43.85 -25.01 -11.67
CA SER A 448 -43.99 -24.46 -13.01
C SER A 448 -45.12 -25.18 -13.76
N ASN A 449 -45.97 -24.42 -14.46
CA ASN A 449 -46.97 -24.98 -15.38
C ASN A 449 -46.37 -25.29 -16.76
N MET A 450 -45.10 -25.72 -16.81
CA MET A 450 -44.40 -25.99 -18.05
C MET A 450 -44.66 -27.41 -18.53
N GLU A 451 -44.61 -27.60 -19.86
CA GLU A 451 -44.60 -28.92 -20.47
C GLU A 451 -43.45 -29.77 -19.92
N PHE A 452 -43.74 -31.05 -19.61
CA PHE A 452 -42.79 -31.93 -18.92
C PHE A 452 -41.45 -32.10 -19.67
N ALA A 453 -41.47 -32.08 -21.00
CA ALA A 453 -40.26 -32.15 -21.81
C ALA A 453 -39.33 -30.95 -21.56
N THR A 454 -39.91 -29.75 -21.42
CA THR A 454 -39.19 -28.50 -21.09
C THR A 454 -38.67 -28.56 -19.65
N VAL A 455 -39.49 -29.02 -18.71
CA VAL A 455 -39.10 -29.22 -17.31
C VAL A 455 -37.86 -30.11 -17.21
N ARG A 456 -37.85 -31.25 -17.90
CA ARG A 456 -36.71 -32.17 -17.89
C ARG A 456 -35.42 -31.52 -18.41
N ALA A 457 -35.51 -30.80 -19.52
CA ALA A 457 -34.36 -30.15 -20.15
C ALA A 457 -33.78 -29.05 -19.23
N GLU A 458 -34.66 -28.23 -18.65
CA GLU A 458 -34.27 -27.17 -17.73
C GLU A 458 -33.70 -27.72 -16.42
N ALA A 459 -34.28 -28.78 -15.90
CA ALA A 459 -33.79 -29.46 -14.71
C ALA A 459 -32.37 -30.02 -14.91
N ALA A 460 -32.09 -30.63 -16.08
CA ALA A 460 -30.74 -31.07 -16.42
C ALA A 460 -29.74 -29.91 -16.56
N ARG A 461 -30.20 -28.76 -17.09
CA ARG A 461 -29.38 -27.53 -17.20
C ARG A 461 -29.03 -26.96 -15.83
N LEU A 462 -30.02 -26.77 -14.97
CA LEU A 462 -29.86 -26.23 -13.62
C LEU A 462 -29.02 -27.16 -12.74
N GLN A 463 -29.25 -28.47 -12.81
CA GLN A 463 -28.42 -29.45 -12.09
C GLN A 463 -26.95 -29.40 -12.52
N ARG A 464 -26.66 -29.25 -13.82
CA ARG A 464 -25.28 -29.14 -14.31
C ARG A 464 -24.61 -27.89 -13.76
N ILE A 465 -25.29 -26.75 -13.83
CA ILE A 465 -24.76 -25.47 -13.33
C ILE A 465 -24.52 -25.54 -11.82
N GLU A 466 -25.48 -26.08 -11.06
CA GLU A 466 -25.32 -26.26 -9.61
C GLU A 466 -24.16 -27.20 -9.29
N ALA A 467 -24.01 -28.31 -10.02
CA ALA A 467 -22.91 -29.25 -9.83
C ALA A 467 -21.55 -28.57 -10.04
N GLU A 468 -21.38 -27.82 -11.14
CA GLU A 468 -20.17 -27.05 -11.41
C GLU A 468 -19.89 -26.00 -10.33
N HIS A 469 -20.93 -25.31 -9.85
CA HIS A 469 -20.80 -24.35 -8.74
C HIS A 469 -20.35 -25.03 -7.44
N LEU A 470 -20.98 -26.15 -7.07
CA LEU A 470 -20.64 -26.92 -5.88
C LEU A 470 -19.21 -27.50 -5.93
N GLU A 471 -18.71 -27.86 -7.12
CA GLU A 471 -17.30 -28.24 -7.30
C GLU A 471 -16.35 -27.08 -6.97
N ILE A 472 -16.70 -25.85 -7.36
CA ILE A 472 -15.94 -24.64 -7.00
C ILE A 472 -15.96 -24.43 -5.48
N LEU A 473 -17.14 -24.53 -4.86
CA LEU A 473 -17.35 -24.39 -3.42
C LEU A 473 -16.66 -25.50 -2.58
N ARG A 474 -16.34 -26.64 -3.18
CA ARG A 474 -15.59 -27.74 -2.55
C ARG A 474 -14.11 -27.77 -2.94
N SER A 475 -13.65 -26.82 -3.74
CA SER A 475 -12.27 -26.78 -4.23
C SER A 475 -11.27 -26.46 -3.11
N ARG A 476 -10.02 -26.91 -3.28
CA ARG A 476 -8.91 -26.59 -2.34
C ARG A 476 -8.53 -25.10 -2.27
N HIS A 477 -9.05 -24.29 -3.19
CA HIS A 477 -8.74 -22.86 -3.28
C HIS A 477 -9.71 -21.99 -2.46
N VAL A 478 -10.76 -22.59 -1.90
CA VAL A 478 -11.77 -21.92 -1.09
C VAL A 478 -11.14 -21.22 0.10
N LYS A 479 -11.60 -19.99 0.33
CA LYS A 479 -11.31 -19.21 1.55
C LYS A 479 -12.58 -18.73 2.25
N ALA A 480 -13.72 -18.79 1.57
CA ALA A 480 -15.03 -18.47 2.11
C ALA A 480 -15.44 -19.45 3.21
N ARG A 481 -16.36 -19.03 4.07
CA ARG A 481 -17.04 -19.92 5.02
C ARG A 481 -18.24 -20.53 4.32
N ILE A 482 -18.21 -21.84 4.09
CA ILE A 482 -19.21 -22.53 3.26
C ILE A 482 -19.94 -23.58 4.08
N ARG A 483 -21.27 -23.62 3.95
CA ARG A 483 -22.13 -24.70 4.44
C ARG A 483 -23.03 -25.16 3.29
N ILE A 484 -23.01 -26.45 3.00
CA ILE A 484 -23.80 -27.06 1.92
C ILE A 484 -24.63 -28.17 2.54
N TRP A 485 -25.93 -28.14 2.30
CA TRP A 485 -26.87 -29.20 2.66
C TRP A 485 -27.59 -29.68 1.41
N THR A 486 -27.92 -30.96 1.34
CA THR A 486 -28.94 -31.38 0.36
C THR A 486 -30.30 -30.85 0.79
N MET A 487 -31.22 -30.69 -0.16
CA MET A 487 -32.60 -30.29 0.17
C MET A 487 -33.25 -31.28 1.16
N ALA A 488 -32.99 -32.57 1.03
CA ALA A 488 -33.46 -33.59 1.98
C ALA A 488 -32.93 -33.34 3.40
N ASP A 489 -31.60 -33.26 3.58
CA ASP A 489 -30.98 -33.03 4.90
C ASP A 489 -31.46 -31.72 5.55
N PHE A 490 -31.63 -30.68 4.72
CA PHE A 490 -32.06 -29.38 5.20
C PHE A 490 -33.48 -29.41 5.75
N ILE A 491 -34.41 -30.15 5.11
CA ILE A 491 -35.80 -30.26 5.58
C ILE A 491 -35.87 -30.98 6.92
N GLU A 492 -35.04 -32.01 7.13
CA GLU A 492 -35.00 -32.76 8.38
C GLU A 492 -34.50 -31.92 9.57
N SER A 493 -33.47 -31.08 9.34
CA SER A 493 -32.79 -30.31 10.42
C SER A 493 -33.01 -28.78 10.32
N ARG A 494 -34.09 -28.35 9.67
CA ARG A 494 -34.34 -26.95 9.27
C ARG A 494 -34.16 -25.93 10.39
N THR A 495 -34.75 -26.18 11.57
CA THR A 495 -34.76 -25.22 12.68
C THR A 495 -33.35 -24.95 13.21
N GLU A 496 -32.53 -25.99 13.33
CA GLU A 496 -31.15 -25.89 13.80
C GLU A 496 -30.26 -25.15 12.80
N ILE A 497 -30.46 -25.43 11.51
CA ILE A 497 -29.72 -24.78 10.43
C ILE A 497 -30.04 -23.28 10.37
N LEU A 498 -31.32 -22.91 10.41
CA LEU A 498 -31.76 -21.50 10.39
C LEU A 498 -31.27 -20.74 11.63
N GLN A 499 -31.33 -21.37 12.81
CA GLN A 499 -30.79 -20.77 14.03
C GLN A 499 -29.29 -20.49 13.88
N THR A 500 -28.54 -21.43 13.31
CA THR A 500 -27.09 -21.24 13.10
C THR A 500 -26.78 -20.09 12.12
N ILE A 501 -27.58 -19.94 11.07
CA ILE A 501 -27.44 -18.82 10.11
C ILE A 501 -27.67 -17.48 10.80
N ILE A 502 -28.70 -17.39 11.66
CA ILE A 502 -28.98 -16.17 12.43
C ILE A 502 -27.82 -15.86 13.39
N ASP A 503 -27.30 -16.86 14.10
CA ASP A 503 -26.20 -16.67 15.04
C ASP A 503 -24.90 -16.17 14.38
N GLU A 504 -24.67 -16.54 13.12
CA GLU A 504 -23.49 -16.13 12.36
C GLU A 504 -23.59 -14.72 11.73
N ILE A 505 -24.81 -14.24 11.49
CA ILE A 505 -25.06 -12.99 10.77
C ILE A 505 -25.58 -11.88 11.69
N GLY A 506 -26.45 -12.25 12.63
CA GLY A 506 -27.15 -11.33 13.50
C GLY A 506 -26.25 -10.66 14.55
N PRO A 507 -26.64 -9.48 15.06
CA PRO A 507 -25.95 -8.85 16.16
C PRO A 507 -26.05 -9.72 17.43
N LYS A 508 -24.99 -9.71 18.26
CA LYS A 508 -24.82 -10.56 19.46
C LYS A 508 -25.99 -10.61 20.47
N ASN A 509 -27.00 -9.76 20.33
CA ASN A 509 -28.14 -9.62 21.26
C ASN A 509 -29.47 -10.22 20.73
N LEU A 510 -29.58 -10.61 19.46
CA LEU A 510 -30.77 -11.27 18.87
C LEU A 510 -30.52 -12.78 18.70
N ARG A 511 -30.48 -13.54 19.81
CA ARG A 511 -29.96 -14.92 19.82
C ARG A 511 -31.02 -16.04 19.72
N ARG A 512 -32.31 -15.74 19.62
CA ARG A 512 -33.34 -16.80 19.54
C ARG A 512 -34.27 -16.56 18.37
N LEU A 513 -34.31 -17.52 17.47
CA LEU A 513 -35.30 -17.61 16.40
C LEU A 513 -36.70 -17.64 17.04
N THR A 514 -37.44 -16.56 16.84
CA THR A 514 -38.80 -16.37 17.38
C THR A 514 -39.87 -16.78 16.37
N GLU A 515 -39.57 -16.64 15.08
CA GLU A 515 -40.44 -17.02 13.97
C GLU A 515 -39.62 -17.71 12.87
N THR A 516 -40.11 -18.84 12.35
CA THR A 516 -39.53 -19.53 11.19
C THR A 516 -40.17 -19.03 9.89
N PRO A 517 -39.42 -18.96 8.77
CA PRO A 517 -39.99 -18.63 7.47
C PRO A 517 -40.93 -19.74 7.01
N ARG A 518 -41.99 -19.35 6.29
CA ARG A 518 -43.01 -20.31 5.82
C ARG A 518 -42.46 -21.15 4.68
N LEU A 519 -42.44 -22.46 4.90
CA LEU A 519 -42.06 -23.44 3.88
C LEU A 519 -43.14 -23.53 2.80
N ARG A 520 -42.73 -23.53 1.54
CA ARG A 520 -43.64 -23.76 0.42
C ARG A 520 -44.20 -25.19 0.46
N ASP A 521 -45.40 -25.37 -0.09
CA ASP A 521 -46.04 -26.67 -0.12
C ASP A 521 -45.22 -27.70 -0.92
N LEU A 522 -44.92 -28.83 -0.27
CA LEU A 522 -44.16 -29.96 -0.81
C LEU A 522 -45.08 -31.12 -1.23
N THR A 523 -46.41 -30.97 -1.11
CA THR A 523 -47.38 -32.00 -1.44
C THR A 523 -47.23 -32.42 -2.92
N GLY A 524 -46.87 -33.68 -3.17
CA GLY A 524 -46.64 -34.20 -4.52
C GLY A 524 -45.21 -34.04 -5.06
N PHE A 525 -44.30 -33.41 -4.30
CA PHE A 525 -42.91 -33.21 -4.73
C PHE A 525 -42.14 -34.53 -4.92
N THR A 526 -42.33 -35.52 -4.04
CA THR A 526 -41.70 -36.84 -4.19
C THR A 526 -42.13 -37.54 -5.48
N GLN A 527 -43.41 -37.44 -5.86
CA GLN A 527 -43.91 -38.00 -7.11
C GLN A 527 -43.26 -37.30 -8.32
N PHE A 528 -43.13 -35.98 -8.27
CA PHE A 528 -42.45 -35.19 -9.30
C PHE A 528 -40.98 -35.63 -9.50
N LEU A 529 -40.24 -35.83 -8.40
CA LEU A 529 -38.85 -36.34 -8.48
C LEU A 529 -38.80 -37.74 -9.09
N GLN A 530 -39.76 -38.60 -8.75
CA GLN A 530 -39.87 -39.94 -9.33
C GLN A 530 -40.20 -39.89 -10.82
N ASP A 531 -41.07 -38.98 -11.26
CA ASP A 531 -41.43 -38.80 -12.66
C ASP A 531 -40.23 -38.32 -13.49
N LEU A 532 -39.41 -37.42 -12.93
CA LEU A 532 -38.14 -37.01 -13.54
C LEU A 532 -37.19 -38.20 -13.73
N LYS A 533 -37.02 -39.03 -12.68
CA LYS A 533 -36.21 -40.25 -12.72
C LYS A 533 -36.71 -41.22 -13.80
N ASN A 534 -38.02 -41.48 -13.83
CA ASN A 534 -38.67 -42.35 -14.81
C ASN A 534 -38.46 -41.89 -16.26
N LYS A 535 -38.19 -40.59 -16.48
CA LYS A 535 -37.99 -39.99 -17.80
C LYS A 535 -36.52 -39.76 -18.15
N GLY A 536 -35.62 -40.41 -17.40
CA GLY A 536 -34.19 -40.46 -17.67
C GLY A 536 -33.38 -39.29 -17.13
N MET A 537 -33.94 -38.48 -16.21
CA MET A 537 -33.22 -37.44 -15.51
C MET A 537 -33.15 -37.79 -14.01
N SER A 538 -31.94 -37.98 -13.48
CA SER A 538 -31.75 -38.25 -12.04
C SER A 538 -31.39 -36.96 -11.28
N PRO A 539 -32.28 -36.43 -10.42
CA PRO A 539 -32.03 -35.22 -9.63
C PRO A 539 -31.19 -35.54 -8.38
N TYR A 540 -29.92 -35.91 -8.56
CA TYR A 540 -29.07 -36.45 -7.49
C TYR A 540 -28.60 -35.41 -6.46
N LEU A 541 -28.65 -34.12 -6.79
CA LEU A 541 -28.27 -33.03 -5.86
C LEU A 541 -29.35 -32.72 -4.81
N VAL A 542 -30.57 -33.21 -5.01
CA VAL A 542 -31.72 -32.99 -4.13
C VAL A 542 -31.62 -33.81 -2.83
N GLY A 543 -30.86 -34.90 -2.85
CA GLY A 543 -30.78 -35.87 -1.75
C GLY A 543 -31.90 -36.92 -1.78
N ASP A 544 -31.88 -37.82 -0.81
CA ASP A 544 -32.82 -38.95 -0.74
C ASP A 544 -34.12 -38.53 -0.03
N PHE A 545 -35.17 -38.26 -0.81
CA PHE A 545 -36.51 -38.02 -0.27
C PHE A 545 -37.22 -39.37 0.00
N PRO A 546 -37.89 -39.53 1.15
CA PRO A 546 -38.61 -40.76 1.47
C PRO A 546 -39.75 -41.01 0.46
N THR A 547 -39.75 -42.20 -0.15
CA THR A 547 -40.64 -42.60 -1.25
C THR A 547 -42.03 -43.13 -0.83
N THR A 548 -42.51 -42.86 0.39
CA THR A 548 -43.80 -43.41 0.85
C THR A 548 -44.75 -42.40 1.49
N SER A 549 -45.98 -42.44 0.99
CA SER A 549 -47.19 -41.79 1.47
C SER A 549 -47.63 -42.29 2.86
N ASP A 550 -46.93 -41.89 3.92
CA ASP A 550 -47.38 -42.11 5.32
C ASP A 550 -47.67 -40.77 6.04
N ALA A 551 -48.10 -39.75 5.30
CA ALA A 551 -48.49 -38.44 5.86
C ALA A 551 -49.99 -38.29 6.10
N ASN A 552 -50.74 -39.38 6.33
CA ASN A 552 -52.17 -39.32 6.62
C ASN A 552 -52.57 -40.16 7.85
N GLN A 553 -51.79 -40.07 8.93
CA GLN A 553 -52.31 -40.35 10.28
C GLN A 553 -52.59 -39.03 11.00
N PRO A 554 -53.82 -38.75 11.44
CA PRO A 554 -54.07 -37.62 12.32
C PRO A 554 -53.24 -37.81 13.59
N GLN A 555 -52.52 -36.76 13.97
CA GLN A 555 -51.81 -36.64 15.24
C GLN A 555 -52.73 -37.13 16.37
N ARG A 556 -52.41 -38.28 16.97
CA ARG A 556 -53.06 -38.71 18.22
C ARG A 556 -52.77 -37.63 19.26
N GLU A 557 -53.83 -36.98 19.74
CA GLU A 557 -53.78 -36.08 20.88
C GLU A 557 -52.98 -36.71 22.03
N SER A 558 -51.90 -36.05 22.42
CA SER A 558 -51.11 -36.47 23.58
C SER A 558 -51.96 -36.28 24.84
N LYS A 559 -52.27 -37.40 25.50
CA LYS A 559 -52.92 -37.41 26.82
C LYS A 559 -52.09 -36.57 27.79
N ARG A 560 -52.75 -35.61 28.45
CA ARG A 560 -52.20 -34.83 29.57
C ARG A 560 -51.67 -35.78 30.66
N PRO A 561 -50.49 -35.54 31.24
CA PRO A 561 -50.03 -36.32 32.38
C PRO A 561 -50.81 -35.91 33.64
N TYR A 562 -51.31 -36.94 34.34
CA TYR A 562 -51.95 -36.83 35.65
C TYR A 562 -50.98 -36.27 36.69
N LEU A 563 -51.41 -35.24 37.42
CA LEU A 563 -50.82 -34.83 38.70
C LEU A 563 -51.24 -35.83 39.78
N ILE A 564 -50.26 -36.47 40.42
CA ILE A 564 -50.47 -37.17 41.71
C ILE A 564 -49.94 -36.25 42.81
N LYS A 565 -50.75 -36.12 43.87
CA LYS A 565 -50.55 -35.30 45.06
C LYS A 565 -49.29 -35.64 45.83
#